data_AF-A0A0Q0ZVA1-F1
#
_entry.id   AF-A0A0Q0ZVA1-F1
#
_cell.length_a   1.000
_cell.length_b   1.000
_cell.length_c   1.000
_cell.angle_alpha   90.00
_cell.angle_beta   90.00
_cell.angle_gamma   90.00
#
_symmetry.space_group_name_H-M   'P 1'
#
loop_
_entity.id
_entity.type
_entity.pdbx_description
1 polymer ?
#
loop_
_entity_poly.entity_id
_entity_poly.type
_entity_poly.pdbx_seq_one_letter_code
_entity_poly.pdbx_strand_id
1 'polypeptide(L)'
;MRDIIPPFKFDLRDIISKARKEINDRISGVTITLPFLEFSVHPEATEKKVAKEIVIRLADRRVLNAFECCDDCIEHALTSLQEIRSLLVNKQVEMANLTNTTLFLLIELMLEAIRQFFTFEEQLRKHKHIALELPGHLRSPDTKELYFASLEMLRGHLHRCLLQVAAIAGIAIPKIVNHMRYDNKWQLEAYESPLLEVEVNKKK
;
A
#
# COMPACT_ATOMS: atom_id res chain seq x y z
N MET A 1 13.98 0.00 11.25
CA MET A 1 13.28 -0.69 10.14
C MET A 1 13.87 -2.08 10.11
N ARG A 2 13.07 -3.16 10.12
CA ARG A 2 13.65 -4.51 9.99
C ARG A 2 14.14 -4.62 8.55
N ASP A 3 15.40 -4.95 8.34
CA ASP A 3 15.98 -5.15 7.01
C ASP A 3 15.43 -6.45 6.40
N ILE A 4 14.17 -6.39 5.97
CA ILE A 4 13.46 -7.50 5.37
C ILE A 4 13.69 -7.43 3.87
N ILE A 5 14.22 -8.53 3.31
CA ILE A 5 14.34 -8.71 1.88
C ILE A 5 12.92 -8.88 1.32
N PRO A 6 12.46 -8.00 0.41
CA PRO A 6 11.14 -8.12 -0.19
C PRO A 6 11.01 -9.48 -0.92
N PRO A 7 9.99 -10.31 -0.61
CA PRO A 7 9.81 -11.59 -1.28
C PRO A 7 9.33 -11.45 -2.73
N PHE A 8 8.81 -10.27 -3.09
CA PHE A 8 8.50 -9.83 -4.45
C PHE A 8 8.63 -8.30 -4.51
N LYS A 9 8.40 -7.71 -5.68
CA LYS A 9 8.35 -6.26 -5.87
C LYS A 9 6.98 -5.80 -6.31
N PHE A 10 6.52 -4.67 -5.78
CA PHE A 10 5.30 -4.03 -6.25
C PHE A 10 5.51 -3.45 -7.65
N ASP A 11 4.69 -3.87 -8.61
CA ASP A 11 4.63 -3.24 -9.93
C ASP A 11 3.57 -2.14 -9.93
N LEU A 12 4.01 -0.88 -9.77
CA LEU A 12 3.13 0.30 -9.74
C LEU A 12 3.38 1.21 -10.95
N ARG A 13 4.07 0.70 -11.98
CA ARG A 13 4.57 1.53 -13.09
C ARG A 13 3.47 2.24 -13.85
N ASP A 14 2.34 1.57 -14.08
CA ASP A 14 1.19 2.16 -14.78
C ASP A 14 0.56 3.31 -13.97
N ILE A 15 0.39 3.11 -12.67
CA ILE A 15 -0.19 4.11 -11.77
C ILE A 15 0.76 5.32 -11.64
N ILE A 16 2.06 5.09 -11.50
CA ILE A 16 3.08 6.15 -11.45
C ILE A 16 3.16 6.90 -12.80
N SER A 17 3.08 6.18 -13.92
CA SER A 17 3.07 6.78 -15.26
C SER A 17 1.85 7.67 -15.48
N LYS A 18 0.66 7.22 -15.05
CA LYS A 18 -0.57 8.03 -15.04
C LYS A 18 -0.40 9.28 -14.18
N ALA A 19 0.10 9.13 -12.95
CA ALA A 19 0.36 10.25 -12.04
C ALA A 19 1.28 11.30 -12.66
N ARG A 20 2.39 10.88 -13.28
CA ARG A 20 3.34 11.77 -13.96
C ARG A 20 2.69 12.63 -15.04
N LYS A 21 1.73 12.09 -15.79
CA LYS A 21 1.02 12.82 -16.85
C LYS A 21 0.01 13.83 -16.31
N GLU A 22 -0.54 13.56 -15.12
CA GLU A 22 -1.61 14.35 -14.51
C GLU A 22 -1.07 15.43 -13.55
N ILE A 23 0.22 15.39 -13.20
CA ILE A 23 0.88 16.43 -12.42
C ILE A 23 1.00 17.71 -13.25
N ASN A 24 0.10 18.65 -12.95
CA ASN A 24 0.26 20.04 -13.35
C ASN A 24 1.26 20.74 -12.40
N ASP A 25 2.12 21.61 -12.93
CA ASP A 25 3.13 22.42 -12.20
C ASP A 25 2.50 23.41 -11.20
N ARG A 26 1.80 22.92 -10.18
CA ARG A 26 1.20 23.72 -9.11
C ARG A 26 2.20 23.80 -7.96
N ILE A 27 2.94 24.91 -7.91
CA ILE A 27 4.05 25.18 -6.97
C ILE A 27 3.54 25.52 -5.54
N SER A 28 2.29 25.20 -5.18
CA SER A 28 1.76 25.51 -3.84
C SER A 28 0.75 24.46 -3.35
N GLY A 29 0.86 24.08 -2.07
CA GLY A 29 -0.08 23.17 -1.42
C GLY A 29 0.60 22.12 -0.53
N VAL A 30 -0.02 20.94 -0.44
CA VAL A 30 0.48 19.76 0.29
C VAL A 30 1.46 19.02 -0.61
N THR A 31 2.66 18.74 -0.10
CA THR A 31 3.64 17.88 -0.80
C THR A 31 3.27 16.42 -0.61
N ILE A 32 3.22 15.69 -1.73
CA ILE A 32 2.88 14.28 -1.81
C ILE A 32 4.08 13.54 -2.34
N THR A 33 4.54 12.57 -1.56
CA THR A 33 5.69 11.74 -1.93
C THR A 33 5.21 10.31 -2.21
N LEU A 34 5.49 9.82 -3.41
CA LEU A 34 5.23 8.45 -3.88
C LEU A 34 6.57 7.77 -4.21
N PRO A 35 6.60 6.44 -4.47
CA PRO A 35 7.78 5.81 -5.03
C PRO A 35 8.18 6.50 -6.34
N PHE A 36 9.44 6.98 -6.41
CA PHE A 36 10.04 7.60 -7.60
C PHE A 36 9.36 8.89 -8.10
N LEU A 37 8.54 9.55 -7.27
CA LEU A 37 7.79 10.74 -7.66
C LEU A 37 7.45 11.61 -6.44
N GLU A 38 7.66 12.92 -6.56
CA GLU A 38 7.25 13.90 -5.55
C GLU A 38 6.64 15.11 -6.27
N PHE A 39 5.52 15.61 -5.75
CA PHE A 39 4.80 16.75 -6.32
C PHE A 39 3.94 17.45 -5.27
N SER A 40 3.50 18.67 -5.56
CA SER A 40 2.62 19.45 -4.67
C SER A 40 1.22 19.57 -5.23
N VAL A 41 0.22 19.51 -4.36
CA VAL A 41 -1.20 19.49 -4.73
C VAL A 41 -2.01 20.39 -3.81
N HIS A 42 -3.13 20.90 -4.31
CA HIS A 42 -4.08 21.65 -3.50
C HIS A 42 -5.39 20.84 -3.35
N PRO A 43 -5.58 20.11 -2.23
CA PRO A 43 -6.74 19.25 -2.11
C PRO A 43 -8.04 20.02 -1.98
N GLU A 44 -9.06 19.55 -2.70
CA GLU A 44 -10.41 20.12 -2.64
C GLU A 44 -11.13 19.75 -1.33
N ALA A 45 -12.19 20.49 -0.98
CA ALA A 45 -12.94 20.24 0.26
C ALA A 45 -13.50 18.81 0.35
N THR A 46 -14.00 18.28 -0.76
CA THR A 46 -14.48 16.89 -0.86
C THR A 46 -13.36 15.90 -0.62
N GLU A 47 -12.19 16.12 -1.23
CA GLU A 47 -11.01 15.27 -1.07
C GLU A 47 -10.55 15.23 0.39
N LYS A 48 -10.46 16.40 1.05
CA LYS A 48 -10.12 16.51 2.48
C LYS A 48 -11.09 15.73 3.37
N LYS A 49 -12.39 15.82 3.08
CA LYS A 49 -13.44 15.10 3.83
C LYS A 49 -13.27 13.59 3.70
N VAL A 50 -13.10 13.08 2.49
CA VAL A 50 -12.92 11.64 2.23
C VAL A 50 -11.60 11.15 2.82
N ALA A 51 -10.52 11.91 2.66
CA ALA A 51 -9.20 11.60 3.24
C ALA A 51 -9.27 11.47 4.76
N LYS A 52 -9.95 12.40 5.44
CA LYS A 52 -10.15 12.36 6.90
C LYS A 52 -10.83 11.07 7.34
N GLU A 53 -11.86 10.64 6.62
CA GLU A 53 -12.56 9.40 6.94
C GLU A 53 -11.68 8.16 6.72
N ILE A 54 -10.91 8.14 5.63
CA ILE A 54 -9.94 7.07 5.37
C ILE A 54 -8.93 6.98 6.52
N VAL A 55 -8.33 8.09 6.93
CA VAL A 55 -7.37 8.13 8.04
C VAL A 55 -7.97 7.56 9.32
N ILE A 56 -9.16 8.04 9.70
CA ILE A 56 -9.82 7.60 10.94
C ILE A 56 -10.11 6.10 10.90
N ARG A 57 -10.63 5.60 9.78
CA ARG A 57 -11.07 4.20 9.68
C ARG A 57 -9.93 3.20 9.46
N LEU A 58 -8.83 3.61 8.81
CA LEU A 58 -7.68 2.74 8.56
C LEU A 58 -6.74 2.70 9.77
N ALA A 59 -6.57 3.81 10.48
CA ALA A 59 -5.63 3.92 11.59
C ALA A 59 -5.88 2.91 12.72
N ASP A 60 -7.11 2.40 12.87
CA ASP A 60 -7.49 1.42 13.90
C ASP A 60 -7.51 -0.03 13.36
N ARG A 61 -7.18 -0.26 12.09
CA ARG A 61 -7.23 -1.62 11.51
C ARG A 61 -6.11 -2.48 12.07
N ARG A 62 -6.47 -3.73 12.39
CA ARG A 62 -5.56 -4.72 12.97
C ARG A 62 -4.29 -4.88 12.16
N VAL A 63 -4.39 -4.96 10.83
CA VAL A 63 -3.20 -5.14 9.98
C VAL A 63 -2.18 -4.02 10.16
N LEU A 64 -2.59 -2.80 10.54
CA LEU A 64 -1.67 -1.69 10.77
C LEU A 64 -1.17 -1.59 12.23
N ASN A 65 -1.68 -2.41 13.14
CA ASN A 65 -1.46 -2.23 14.59
C ASN A 65 -1.10 -3.50 15.37
N ALA A 66 -1.18 -4.68 14.76
CA ALA A 66 -0.92 -5.96 15.43
C ALA A 66 0.26 -6.71 14.81
N PHE A 67 0.95 -7.48 15.65
CA PHE A 67 1.93 -8.47 15.21
C PHE A 67 1.29 -9.83 15.01
N GLU A 68 1.78 -10.56 14.03
CA GLU A 68 1.41 -11.95 13.78
C GLU A 68 2.46 -12.89 14.36
N CYS A 69 1.99 -13.98 14.98
CA CYS A 69 2.85 -15.02 15.53
C CYS A 69 2.39 -16.45 15.18
N CYS A 70 1.20 -16.61 14.62
CA CYS A 70 0.58 -17.91 14.34
C CYS A 70 -0.37 -17.85 13.13
N ASP A 71 -0.88 -19.00 12.68
CA ASP A 71 -1.81 -19.09 11.54
C ASP A 71 -3.13 -18.34 11.80
N ASP A 72 -3.65 -18.34 13.03
CA ASP A 72 -4.86 -17.54 13.35
C ASP A 72 -4.60 -16.05 13.20
N CYS A 73 -3.39 -15.57 13.53
CA CYS A 73 -3.03 -14.17 13.30
C CYS A 73 -2.97 -13.86 11.80
N ILE A 74 -2.50 -14.80 10.98
CA ILE A 74 -2.48 -14.69 9.52
C ILE A 74 -3.92 -14.55 8.99
N GLU A 75 -4.85 -15.40 9.40
CA GLU A 75 -6.23 -15.32 8.94
C GLU A 75 -6.90 -14.00 9.38
N HIS A 76 -6.69 -13.55 10.62
CA HIS A 76 -7.19 -12.24 11.06
C HIS A 76 -6.58 -11.06 10.27
N ALA A 77 -5.30 -11.13 9.90
CA ALA A 77 -4.66 -10.12 9.07
C ALA A 77 -5.25 -10.11 7.66
N LEU A 78 -5.51 -11.28 7.07
CA LEU A 78 -6.18 -11.41 5.78
C LEU A 78 -7.60 -10.84 5.79
N THR A 79 -8.39 -11.13 6.83
CA THR A 79 -9.72 -10.52 7.02
C THR A 79 -9.60 -8.99 7.13
N SER A 80 -8.68 -8.49 7.94
CA SER A 80 -8.45 -7.04 8.07
C SER A 80 -8.07 -6.37 6.75
N LEU A 81 -7.31 -7.05 5.88
CA LEU A 81 -6.97 -6.54 4.54
C LEU A 81 -8.16 -6.51 3.59
N GLN A 82 -9.04 -7.52 3.65
CA GLN A 82 -10.29 -7.53 2.87
C GLN A 82 -11.23 -6.39 3.30
N GLU A 83 -11.29 -6.08 4.58
CA GLU A 83 -12.05 -4.93 5.11
C GLU A 83 -11.47 -3.60 4.60
N ILE A 84 -10.14 -3.44 4.63
CA ILE A 84 -9.47 -2.25 4.08
C ILE A 84 -9.78 -2.12 2.59
N ARG A 85 -9.64 -3.20 1.82
CA ARG A 85 -9.95 -3.21 0.38
C ARG A 85 -11.40 -2.77 0.13
N SER A 86 -12.36 -3.34 0.85
CA SER A 86 -13.78 -3.00 0.71
C SER A 86 -14.04 -1.52 1.02
N LEU A 87 -13.42 -1.00 2.09
CA LEU A 87 -13.50 0.40 2.44
C LEU A 87 -12.92 1.31 1.35
N LEU A 88 -11.73 0.99 0.83
CA LEU A 88 -11.07 1.77 -0.20
C LEU A 88 -11.89 1.79 -1.50
N VAL A 89 -12.45 0.66 -1.92
CA VAL A 89 -13.36 0.59 -3.08
C VAL A 89 -14.59 1.46 -2.86
N ASN A 90 -15.21 1.39 -1.68
CA ASN A 90 -16.37 2.26 -1.36
C ASN A 90 -16.00 3.75 -1.45
N LYS A 91 -14.77 4.12 -1.06
CA LYS A 91 -14.27 5.50 -1.19
C LYS A 91 -13.98 5.90 -2.63
N GLN A 92 -13.53 4.98 -3.49
CA GLN A 92 -13.47 5.25 -4.94
C GLN A 92 -14.85 5.53 -5.53
N VAL A 93 -15.88 4.76 -5.12
CA VAL A 93 -17.25 4.98 -5.57
C VAL A 93 -17.79 6.34 -5.11
N GLU A 94 -17.53 6.74 -3.86
CA GLU A 94 -17.88 8.08 -3.36
C GLU A 94 -17.18 9.20 -4.16
N MET A 95 -15.98 8.91 -4.68
CA MET A 95 -15.17 9.83 -5.49
C MET A 95 -15.32 9.60 -7.00
N ALA A 96 -16.37 8.93 -7.48
CA ALA A 96 -16.49 8.55 -8.90
C ALA A 96 -16.44 9.74 -9.89
N ASN A 97 -16.77 10.96 -9.44
CA ASN A 97 -16.68 12.18 -10.24
C ASN A 97 -15.33 12.91 -10.12
N LEU A 98 -14.39 12.39 -9.32
CA LEU A 98 -13.12 12.99 -8.92
C LEU A 98 -11.95 12.02 -9.12
N THR A 99 -11.97 11.25 -10.21
CA THR A 99 -11.01 10.17 -10.49
C THR A 99 -9.58 10.65 -10.76
N ASN A 100 -9.40 11.93 -11.08
CA ASN A 100 -8.09 12.53 -11.39
C ASN A 100 -7.50 13.28 -10.19
N THR A 101 -8.03 13.03 -8.98
CA THR A 101 -7.53 13.64 -7.74
C THR A 101 -6.40 12.83 -7.14
N THR A 102 -5.59 13.47 -6.31
CA THR A 102 -4.42 12.84 -5.67
C THR A 102 -4.83 11.75 -4.70
N LEU A 103 -5.91 11.96 -3.96
CA LEU A 103 -6.47 10.95 -3.07
C LEU A 103 -6.96 9.74 -3.84
N PHE A 104 -7.59 9.93 -5.01
CA PHE A 104 -8.00 8.81 -5.85
C PHE A 104 -6.78 7.98 -6.29
N LEU A 105 -5.70 8.64 -6.71
CA LEU A 105 -4.42 7.99 -7.03
C LEU A 105 -3.83 7.22 -5.83
N LEU A 106 -3.84 7.81 -4.63
CA LEU A 106 -3.36 7.13 -3.41
C LEU A 106 -4.21 5.90 -3.08
N ILE A 107 -5.53 5.96 -3.31
CA ILE A 107 -6.41 4.81 -3.16
C ILE A 107 -6.07 3.73 -4.19
N GLU A 108 -5.82 4.09 -5.46
CA GLU A 108 -5.39 3.17 -6.51
C GLU A 108 -4.09 2.45 -6.11
N LEU A 109 -3.09 3.17 -5.59
CA LEU A 109 -1.83 2.60 -5.11
C LEU A 109 -2.04 1.57 -4.00
N MET A 110 -2.85 1.92 -2.99
CA MET A 110 -3.13 1.01 -1.88
C MET A 110 -3.87 -0.25 -2.34
N LEU A 111 -4.87 -0.09 -3.21
CA LEU A 111 -5.65 -1.22 -3.75
C LEU A 111 -4.78 -2.15 -4.59
N GLU A 112 -3.90 -1.59 -5.42
CA GLU A 112 -3.00 -2.35 -6.26
C GLU A 112 -1.96 -3.13 -5.44
N ALA A 113 -1.38 -2.51 -4.41
CA ALA A 113 -0.49 -3.21 -3.48
C ALA A 113 -1.20 -4.37 -2.75
N ILE A 114 -2.43 -4.15 -2.28
CA ILE A 114 -3.25 -5.22 -1.67
C ILE A 114 -3.54 -6.34 -2.67
N ARG A 115 -3.84 -6.00 -3.93
CA ARG A 115 -4.08 -6.99 -4.99
C ARG A 115 -2.86 -7.86 -5.22
N GLN A 116 -1.69 -7.26 -5.40
CA GLN A 116 -0.44 -8.00 -5.62
C GLN A 116 -0.06 -8.87 -4.42
N PHE A 117 -0.26 -8.37 -3.20
CA PHE A 117 -0.09 -9.18 -1.99
C PHE A 117 -1.00 -10.42 -1.98
N PHE A 118 -2.30 -10.26 -2.29
CA PHE A 118 -3.20 -11.42 -2.36
C PHE A 118 -2.82 -12.40 -3.46
N THR A 119 -2.34 -11.93 -4.62
CA THR A 119 -1.81 -12.79 -5.68
C THR A 119 -0.60 -13.59 -5.19
N PHE A 120 0.33 -12.96 -4.47
CA PHE A 120 1.46 -13.64 -3.87
C PHE A 120 1.04 -14.66 -2.80
N GLU A 121 0.10 -14.31 -1.92
CA GLU A 121 -0.41 -15.22 -0.88
C GLU A 121 -1.09 -16.45 -1.49
N GLU A 122 -1.87 -16.28 -2.56
CA GLU A 122 -2.49 -17.39 -3.28
C GLU A 122 -1.43 -18.30 -3.93
N GLN A 123 -0.36 -17.73 -4.47
CA GLN A 123 0.77 -18.51 -5.00
C GLN A 123 1.45 -19.32 -3.89
N LEU A 124 1.70 -18.74 -2.72
CA LEU A 124 2.25 -19.46 -1.57
C LEU A 124 1.36 -20.64 -1.16
N ARG A 125 0.03 -20.45 -1.13
CA ARG A 125 -0.93 -21.53 -0.82
C ARG A 125 -0.89 -22.65 -1.86
N LYS A 126 -0.79 -22.34 -3.15
CA LYS A 126 -0.75 -23.34 -4.24
C LYS A 126 0.51 -24.20 -4.21
N HIS A 127 1.68 -23.62 -3.91
CA HIS A 127 2.93 -24.38 -3.81
C HIS A 127 2.92 -25.40 -2.65
N LYS A 128 2.11 -25.17 -1.61
CA LYS A 128 1.94 -26.09 -0.47
C LYS A 128 1.22 -27.40 -0.85
N HIS A 129 0.30 -27.38 -1.81
CA HIS A 129 -0.45 -28.58 -2.21
C HIS A 129 0.42 -29.67 -2.88
N ILE A 130 1.67 -29.35 -3.25
CA ILE A 130 2.59 -30.29 -3.88
C ILE A 130 3.50 -30.97 -2.82
N ALA A 131 3.66 -30.38 -1.64
CA ALA A 131 4.57 -30.85 -0.60
C ALA A 131 3.79 -31.43 0.60
N LEU A 132 3.62 -32.76 0.62
CA LEU A 132 3.29 -33.63 1.76
C LEU A 132 2.24 -33.09 2.76
N GLU A 133 1.04 -33.67 2.71
CA GLU A 133 -0.06 -33.46 3.65
C GLU A 133 0.34 -33.83 5.09
N LEU A 134 0.95 -32.88 5.80
CA LEU A 134 1.01 -32.91 7.25
C LEU A 134 -0.42 -32.77 7.82
N PRO A 135 -0.78 -33.49 8.89
CA PRO A 135 -2.08 -33.34 9.53
C PRO A 135 -2.21 -31.93 10.11
N GLY A 136 -3.17 -31.16 9.58
CA GLY A 136 -3.52 -29.83 10.06
C GLY A 136 -3.24 -28.72 9.05
N HIS A 137 -4.11 -27.71 8.99
CA HIS A 137 -4.05 -26.56 8.10
C HIS A 137 -2.80 -25.65 8.26
N LEU A 138 -1.79 -26.06 9.02
CA LEU A 138 -0.62 -25.29 9.43
C LEU A 138 0.32 -25.01 8.25
N ARG A 139 0.67 -23.74 8.01
CA ARG A 139 1.70 -23.36 7.02
C ARG A 139 3.09 -23.83 7.48
N SER A 140 3.96 -24.21 6.54
CA SER A 140 5.36 -24.52 6.86
C SER A 140 6.08 -23.26 7.38
N PRO A 141 7.16 -23.40 8.18
CA PRO A 141 7.93 -22.26 8.68
C PRO A 141 8.37 -21.30 7.56
N ASP A 142 8.92 -21.83 6.46
CA ASP A 142 9.37 -21.02 5.32
C ASP A 142 8.22 -20.23 4.67
N THR A 143 7.04 -20.85 4.55
CA THR A 143 5.85 -20.17 4.02
C THR A 143 5.37 -19.06 4.96
N LYS A 144 5.45 -19.28 6.28
CA LYS A 144 5.12 -18.26 7.28
C LYS A 144 6.09 -17.08 7.21
N GLU A 145 7.38 -17.35 7.03
CA GLU A 145 8.39 -16.32 6.90
C GLU A 145 8.17 -15.45 5.66
N LEU A 146 7.92 -16.07 4.50
CA LEU A 146 7.58 -15.34 3.27
C LEU A 146 6.28 -14.53 3.41
N TYR A 147 5.27 -15.09 4.07
CA TYR A 147 4.03 -14.37 4.39
C TYR A 147 4.29 -13.16 5.29
N PHE A 148 5.03 -13.31 6.39
CA PHE A 148 5.31 -12.19 7.29
C PHE A 148 6.17 -11.12 6.63
N ALA A 149 7.16 -11.51 5.81
CA ALA A 149 7.98 -10.59 5.05
C ALA A 149 7.15 -9.76 4.05
N SER A 150 6.27 -10.42 3.29
CA SER A 150 5.35 -9.75 2.35
C SER A 150 4.32 -8.87 3.06
N LEU A 151 3.81 -9.30 4.21
CA LEU A 151 2.86 -8.53 5.01
C LEU A 151 3.52 -7.25 5.56
N GLU A 152 4.76 -7.36 6.05
CA GLU A 152 5.52 -6.22 6.55
C GLU A 152 5.84 -5.20 5.44
N MET A 153 6.18 -5.69 4.25
CA MET A 153 6.32 -4.87 3.04
C MET A 153 5.01 -4.14 2.69
N LEU A 154 3.87 -4.84 2.71
CA LEU A 154 2.55 -4.23 2.46
C LEU A 154 2.18 -3.20 3.53
N ARG A 155 2.45 -3.47 4.80
CA ARG A 155 2.21 -2.52 5.90
C ARG A 155 2.99 -1.23 5.71
N GLY A 156 4.28 -1.34 5.39
CA GLY A 156 5.11 -0.17 5.10
C GLY A 156 4.54 0.65 3.94
N HIS A 157 4.07 -0.01 2.88
CA HIS A 157 3.39 0.66 1.77
C HIS A 157 2.11 1.38 2.24
N LEU A 158 1.18 0.67 2.89
CA LEU A 158 -0.10 1.21 3.34
C LEU A 158 0.09 2.37 4.33
N HIS A 159 1.05 2.26 5.24
CA HIS A 159 1.36 3.31 6.21
C HIS A 159 1.88 4.58 5.53
N ARG A 160 2.80 4.45 4.56
CA ARG A 160 3.32 5.60 3.81
C ARG A 160 2.24 6.28 2.99
N CYS A 161 1.37 5.49 2.34
CA CYS A 161 0.17 6.03 1.70
C CYS A 161 -0.73 6.75 2.70
N LEU A 162 -0.99 6.17 3.88
CA LEU A 162 -1.82 6.76 4.92
C LEU A 162 -1.25 8.09 5.45
N LEU A 163 0.09 8.23 5.51
CA LEU A 163 0.75 9.50 5.84
C LEU A 163 0.43 10.58 4.79
N GLN A 164 0.46 10.24 3.50
CA GLN A 164 0.08 11.18 2.44
C GLN A 164 -1.41 11.53 2.52
N VAL A 165 -2.28 10.55 2.78
CA VAL A 165 -3.73 10.81 2.98
C VAL A 165 -3.97 11.70 4.20
N ALA A 166 -3.22 11.52 5.29
CA ALA A 166 -3.29 12.37 6.47
C ALA A 166 -2.84 13.81 6.18
N ALA A 167 -1.81 13.98 5.36
CA ALA A 167 -1.38 15.29 4.88
C ALA A 167 -2.47 15.98 4.03
N ILE A 168 -3.13 15.24 3.14
CA ILE A 168 -4.30 15.73 2.37
C ILE A 168 -5.42 16.17 3.33
N ALA A 169 -5.74 15.34 4.32
CA ALA A 169 -6.81 15.60 5.29
C ALA A 169 -6.50 16.75 6.27
N GLY A 170 -5.23 17.16 6.39
CA GLY A 170 -4.79 18.16 7.36
C GLY A 170 -4.89 17.68 8.82
N ILE A 171 -4.74 16.38 9.06
CA ILE A 171 -4.81 15.77 10.40
C ILE A 171 -3.62 14.83 10.63
N ALA A 172 -3.30 14.54 11.90
CA ALA A 172 -2.36 13.48 12.24
C ALA A 172 -3.05 12.11 12.20
N ILE A 173 -2.28 11.05 11.94
CA ILE A 173 -2.79 9.68 12.05
C ILE A 173 -2.94 9.34 13.55
N PRO A 174 -4.15 8.98 14.02
CA PRO A 174 -4.34 8.64 15.42
C PRO A 174 -3.70 7.29 15.75
N LYS A 175 -3.06 7.19 16.93
CA LYS A 175 -2.83 5.94 17.66
C LYS A 175 -2.08 4.79 16.95
N ILE A 176 -1.13 5.04 16.05
CA ILE A 176 -0.25 3.96 15.56
C ILE A 176 0.82 3.62 16.61
N VAL A 177 0.88 2.33 16.97
CA VAL A 177 1.82 1.79 17.96
C VAL A 177 3.26 2.01 17.48
N ASN A 178 4.17 2.42 18.37
CA ASN A 178 5.53 2.87 18.01
C ASN A 178 6.32 1.87 17.16
N HIS A 179 6.14 0.57 17.37
CA HIS A 179 6.84 -0.48 16.63
C HIS A 179 6.25 -0.77 15.24
N MET A 180 5.07 -0.23 14.92
CA MET A 180 4.42 -0.27 13.60
C MET A 180 4.52 1.07 12.87
N ARG A 181 5.34 2.00 13.37
CA ARG A 181 5.60 3.27 12.69
C ARG A 181 6.65 3.06 11.63
N TYR A 182 6.28 3.36 10.39
CA TYR A 182 7.21 3.44 9.28
C TYR A 182 7.58 4.90 9.10
N ASP A 183 8.80 5.16 8.64
CA ASP A 183 9.16 6.51 8.24
C ASP A 183 8.44 6.91 6.94
N ASN A 184 8.60 8.17 6.56
CA ASN A 184 8.06 8.67 5.31
C ASN A 184 8.90 8.25 4.08
N LYS A 185 10.00 7.53 4.27
CA LYS A 185 10.92 7.17 3.18
C LYS A 185 10.49 5.87 2.54
N TRP A 186 10.28 5.90 1.24
CA TRP A 186 9.98 4.71 0.45
C TRP A 186 11.21 3.80 0.35
N GLN A 187 11.04 2.51 0.66
CA GLN A 187 12.05 1.47 0.40
C GLN A 187 11.99 1.10 -1.08
N LEU A 188 12.73 1.82 -1.92
CA LEU A 188 12.63 1.72 -3.38
C LEU A 188 12.92 0.30 -3.90
N GLU A 189 13.68 -0.49 -3.15
CA GLU A 189 14.00 -1.89 -3.46
C GLU A 189 12.76 -2.79 -3.50
N ALA A 190 11.68 -2.40 -2.82
CA ALA A 190 10.40 -3.12 -2.80
C ALA A 190 9.51 -2.83 -4.03
N TYR A 191 9.97 -2.02 -4.98
CA TYR A 191 9.17 -1.59 -6.13
C TYR A 191 9.90 -1.85 -7.45
N GLU A 192 9.14 -2.17 -8.49
CA GLU A 192 9.65 -2.15 -9.85
C GLU A 192 9.92 -0.72 -10.28
N SER A 193 11.14 -0.46 -10.76
CA SER A 193 11.51 0.88 -11.22
C SER A 193 10.73 1.22 -12.49
N PRO A 194 10.11 2.41 -12.60
CA PRO A 194 9.62 2.89 -13.88
C PRO A 194 10.80 3.03 -14.84
N LEU A 195 10.59 2.66 -16.11
CA LEU A 195 11.56 2.97 -17.16
C LEU A 195 11.71 4.49 -17.22
N LEU A 196 12.91 4.99 -16.92
CA LEU A 196 13.20 6.41 -17.05
C LEU A 196 13.25 6.74 -18.55
N GLU A 197 12.55 7.80 -18.97
CA GLU A 197 12.51 8.28 -20.37
C GLU A 197 13.90 8.59 -20.98
N VAL A 198 14.95 8.58 -20.15
CA VAL A 198 16.35 8.77 -20.56
C VAL A 198 16.86 7.63 -21.46
N GLU A 199 16.27 6.43 -21.44
CA GLU A 199 16.72 5.31 -22.29
C GLU A 199 16.07 5.27 -23.70
N VAL A 200 14.95 5.97 -23.91
CA VAL A 200 14.27 5.99 -25.22
C VAL A 200 15.01 6.88 -26.22
N ASN A 201 15.70 7.92 -25.75
CA ASN A 201 16.49 8.83 -26.59
C ASN A 201 17.93 8.35 -26.87
N LYS A 202 18.34 7.17 -26.38
CA LYS A 202 19.64 6.56 -26.73
C LYS A 202 19.53 5.49 -27.83
N LYS A 203 18.33 5.24 -28.37
CA LYS A 203 18.06 4.22 -29.41
C LYS A 203 17.38 4.78 -30.66
N LYS A 204 17.50 6.07 -30.94
CA LYS A 204 17.13 6.68 -32.23
C LYS A 204 18.34 7.35 -32.86
#